data_AF-A0A935BZI8-F1
#
_entry.id   AF-A0A935BZI8-F1
#
_cell.length_a   1.000
_cell.length_b   1.000
_cell.length_c   1.000
_cell.angle_alpha   90.00
_cell.angle_beta   90.00
_cell.angle_gamma   90.00
#
_symmetry.space_group_name_H-M   'P 1'
#
loop_
_entity.id
_entity.type
_entity.pdbx_description
1 polymer ?
#
loop_
_entity_poly.entity_id
_entity_poly.type
_entity_poly.pdbx_seq_one_letter_code
_entity_poly.pdbx_strand_id
1 'polypeptide(L)'
;MMRSIYSRMAAICLVLLMAPSLASAQADRFELGQHLRACESAWDSQPDMAARKRAVEHLKQSVTLFFSLKLSEAGRELDQARFALKSSTPASGEAQWAESIYVRPDSRFIDSSHVELPFSVMQMYQVRDGKPGKASIRLSLILSGKTQVKPQSFEISTIPTTGVIKTGKLKDGDYALRAEVVSDKIVLSSSEQVISISSNLATRIEKIKTSLESMNTKESSTDIETAKNLLGTLTALSQKQSLETNYNANRILNDAEALIKAVNENREFFDNRRIGQFWLSLKTGSGSVPVRMMIPQTAGKGAPLPLVIAMHGAGGSENLFFDGYGRGVISMLSESRGWLLVAPRGSSGFTPGRAAEIIDAVNRLYPVDRKKVFIVGHSMGASQAVATVQQTPQIFAAVAALGGGGNVKKESKIQDVPFYIGVGSDDFALPNARKLESGLRDSGVKSVRMREYDGVEHLVIVQEALPEVFRFFDEIMTGLRNTSK
;
A
#
# COMPACT_ATOMS: atom_id res chain seq x y z
N MET A 1 49.81 -3.60 5.34
CA MET A 1 48.80 -4.62 5.70
C MET A 1 47.47 -3.98 6.12
N MET A 2 46.93 -3.04 5.32
CA MET A 2 45.69 -2.31 5.66
C MET A 2 44.98 -1.70 4.44
N ARG A 3 44.89 -2.44 3.32
CA ARG A 3 44.24 -1.97 2.07
C ARG A 3 43.49 -3.04 1.27
N SER A 4 43.08 -4.16 1.89
CA SER A 4 42.52 -5.32 1.15
C SER A 4 41.17 -5.84 1.69
N ILE A 5 40.33 -4.98 2.30
CA ILE A 5 39.01 -5.41 2.82
C ILE A 5 37.83 -4.77 2.06
N TYR A 6 38.05 -3.72 1.24
CA TYR A 6 36.97 -3.02 0.53
C TYR A 6 36.60 -3.54 -0.86
N SER A 7 37.17 -4.67 -1.32
CA SER A 7 36.89 -5.22 -2.66
C SER A 7 35.97 -6.45 -2.69
N ARG A 8 35.38 -6.86 -1.56
CA ARG A 8 34.52 -8.07 -1.50
C ARG A 8 33.00 -7.81 -1.50
N MET A 9 32.54 -6.57 -1.72
CA MET A 9 31.11 -6.28 -1.92
C MET A 9 30.68 -6.03 -3.37
N ALA A 10 31.59 -6.17 -4.34
CA ALA A 10 31.32 -5.90 -5.76
C ALA A 10 31.24 -7.17 -6.64
N ALA A 11 31.25 -8.37 -6.06
CA ALA A 11 31.22 -9.61 -6.84
C ALA A 11 30.36 -10.70 -6.17
N ILE A 12 29.05 -10.46 -6.10
CA ILE A 12 28.05 -11.55 -6.06
C ILE A 12 27.06 -11.27 -7.20
N CYS A 13 27.60 -11.31 -8.42
CA CYS A 13 26.84 -11.38 -9.67
C CYS A 13 27.39 -12.56 -10.48
N LEU A 14 27.28 -13.78 -9.94
CA LEU A 14 27.18 -15.01 -10.74
C LEU A 14 26.89 -16.23 -9.83
N VAL A 15 25.63 -16.40 -9.43
CA VAL A 15 25.05 -17.73 -9.19
C VAL A 15 23.67 -17.71 -9.84
N LEU A 16 23.65 -17.92 -11.16
CA LEU A 16 22.43 -18.25 -11.91
C LEU A 16 22.14 -19.74 -11.66
N LEU A 17 21.50 -20.02 -10.53
CA LEU A 17 20.75 -21.25 -10.31
C LEU A 17 19.35 -20.83 -9.91
N MET A 18 18.42 -20.93 -10.87
CA MET A 18 16.96 -20.81 -10.67
C MET A 18 16.51 -19.54 -9.92
N ALA A 19 16.91 -18.35 -10.39
CA ALA A 19 16.26 -17.13 -9.93
C ALA A 19 14.79 -17.14 -10.42
N PRO A 20 13.79 -16.93 -9.54
CA PRO A 20 12.41 -16.81 -9.98
C PRO A 20 12.31 -15.71 -11.04
N SER A 21 11.53 -15.95 -12.09
CA SER A 21 11.28 -14.93 -13.11
C SER A 21 10.73 -13.66 -12.44
N LEU A 22 10.98 -12.48 -13.02
CA LEU A 22 10.43 -11.21 -12.52
C LEU A 22 8.91 -11.30 -12.30
N ALA A 23 8.21 -12.04 -13.15
CA ALA A 23 6.77 -12.30 -13.01
C ALA A 23 6.42 -13.16 -11.78
N SER A 24 7.21 -14.21 -11.48
CA SER A 24 7.04 -15.01 -10.27
C SER A 24 7.29 -14.17 -9.02
N ALA A 25 8.37 -13.40 -9.00
CA ALA A 25 8.71 -12.53 -7.87
C ALA A 25 7.62 -11.48 -7.58
N GLN A 26 6.94 -10.98 -8.63
CA GLN A 26 5.85 -10.02 -8.47
C GLN A 26 4.56 -10.68 -7.96
N ALA A 27 4.26 -11.91 -8.38
CA ALA A 27 3.14 -12.68 -7.84
C ALA A 27 3.35 -13.03 -6.35
N ASP A 28 4.58 -13.37 -5.96
CA ASP A 28 4.94 -13.66 -4.57
C ASP A 28 4.85 -12.41 -3.69
N ARG A 29 5.19 -11.24 -4.24
CA ARG A 29 5.00 -9.94 -3.58
C ARG A 29 3.53 -9.59 -3.38
N PHE A 30 2.70 -9.81 -4.39
CA PHE A 30 1.25 -9.62 -4.27
C PHE A 30 0.69 -10.47 -3.13
N GLU A 31 1.07 -11.75 -3.08
CA GLU A 31 0.59 -12.68 -2.07
C GLU A 31 1.08 -12.31 -0.67
N LEU A 32 2.37 -11.99 -0.51
CA LEU A 32 2.90 -11.47 0.76
C LEU A 32 2.10 -10.25 1.27
N GLY A 33 1.71 -9.36 0.36
CA GLY A 33 0.85 -8.22 0.70
C GLY A 33 -0.55 -8.62 1.19
N GLN A 34 -1.11 -9.73 0.69
CA GLN A 34 -2.39 -10.28 1.18
C GLN A 34 -2.24 -10.81 2.62
N HIS A 35 -1.17 -11.56 2.90
CA HIS A 35 -0.87 -12.05 4.26
C HIS A 35 -0.63 -10.89 5.25
N LEU A 36 0.08 -9.85 4.83
CA LEU A 36 0.28 -8.65 5.64
C LEU A 36 -1.06 -8.00 6.02
N ARG A 37 -1.95 -7.78 5.04
CA ARG A 37 -3.29 -7.21 5.29
C ARG A 37 -4.12 -8.07 6.23
N ALA A 38 -4.06 -9.39 6.09
CA ALA A 38 -4.75 -10.31 6.98
C ALA A 38 -4.22 -10.22 8.42
N CYS A 39 -2.90 -10.11 8.59
CA CYS A 39 -2.26 -9.89 9.87
C CYS A 39 -2.64 -8.54 10.49
N GLU A 40 -2.59 -7.44 9.72
CA GLU A 40 -3.03 -6.10 10.16
C GLU A 40 -4.49 -6.11 10.63
N SER A 41 -5.38 -6.79 9.90
CA SER A 41 -6.79 -6.91 10.29
C SER A 41 -6.96 -7.67 11.61
N ALA A 42 -6.18 -8.74 11.82
CA ALA A 42 -6.21 -9.49 13.07
C ALA A 42 -5.65 -8.68 14.24
N TRP A 43 -4.60 -7.90 13.98
CA TRP A 43 -3.98 -7.00 14.97
C TRP A 43 -4.96 -5.90 15.42
N ASP A 44 -5.64 -5.28 14.46
CA ASP A 44 -6.67 -4.25 14.70
C ASP A 44 -7.80 -4.76 15.61
N SER A 45 -8.20 -6.01 15.39
CA SER A 45 -9.34 -6.64 16.08
C SER A 45 -8.97 -7.22 17.44
N GLN A 46 -7.69 -7.23 17.82
CA GLN A 46 -7.20 -7.87 19.04
C GLN A 46 -6.74 -6.83 20.07
N PRO A 47 -7.57 -6.48 21.08
CA PRO A 47 -7.18 -5.53 22.12
C PRO A 47 -6.29 -6.14 23.23
N ASP A 48 -6.21 -7.46 23.36
CA ASP A 48 -5.40 -8.10 24.41
C ASP A 48 -3.90 -7.89 24.17
N MET A 49 -3.25 -7.19 25.11
CA MET A 49 -1.81 -6.92 25.06
C MET A 49 -0.97 -8.18 25.15
N ALA A 50 -1.41 -9.20 25.91
CA ALA A 50 -0.68 -10.45 26.01
C ALA A 50 -0.67 -11.20 24.67
N ALA A 51 -1.80 -11.19 23.95
CA ALA A 51 -1.90 -11.72 22.59
C ALA A 51 -1.03 -10.96 21.59
N ARG A 52 -1.08 -9.62 21.60
CA ARG A 52 -0.21 -8.78 20.76
C ARG A 52 1.27 -9.08 21.01
N LYS A 53 1.68 -9.19 22.28
CA LYS A 53 3.05 -9.52 22.67
C LYS A 53 3.52 -10.88 22.11
N ARG A 54 2.66 -11.90 22.06
CA ARG A 54 3.01 -13.19 21.44
C ARG A 54 3.27 -13.05 19.93
N ALA A 55 2.52 -12.19 19.26
CA ALA A 55 2.64 -11.98 17.82
C ALA A 55 3.90 -11.20 17.41
N VAL A 56 4.38 -10.29 18.27
CA VAL A 56 5.54 -9.42 18.01
C VAL A 56 6.79 -10.20 17.59
N GLU A 57 7.10 -11.33 18.23
CA GLU A 57 8.30 -12.10 17.89
C GLU A 57 8.25 -12.65 16.45
N HIS A 58 7.07 -13.04 15.97
CA HIS A 58 6.88 -13.44 14.59
C HIS A 58 6.96 -12.25 13.63
N LEU A 59 6.44 -11.08 14.01
CA LEU A 59 6.56 -9.86 13.20
C LEU A 59 8.03 -9.45 13.00
N LYS A 60 8.86 -9.49 14.06
CA LYS A 60 10.31 -9.24 13.97
C LYS A 60 11.01 -10.18 12.98
N GLN A 61 10.63 -11.46 13.00
CA GLN A 61 11.18 -12.46 12.09
C GLN A 61 10.74 -12.20 10.65
N SER A 62 9.46 -11.89 10.44
CA SER A 62 8.90 -11.52 9.14
C SER A 62 9.67 -10.36 8.48
N VAL A 63 9.92 -9.28 9.23
CA VAL A 63 10.74 -8.14 8.77
C VAL A 63 12.14 -8.58 8.35
N THR A 64 12.82 -9.35 9.19
CA THR A 64 14.17 -9.85 8.90
C THR A 64 14.21 -10.69 7.62
N LEU A 65 13.23 -11.57 7.44
CA LEU A 65 13.11 -12.45 6.29
C LEU A 65 12.77 -11.67 5.01
N PHE A 66 11.91 -10.66 5.10
CA PHE A 66 11.58 -9.77 3.98
C PHE A 66 12.82 -9.07 3.44
N PHE A 67 13.63 -8.46 4.31
CA PHE A 67 14.89 -7.81 3.90
C PHE A 67 15.95 -8.80 3.40
N SER A 68 15.82 -10.08 3.75
CA SER A 68 16.64 -11.17 3.23
C SER A 68 16.09 -11.80 1.95
N LEU A 69 15.04 -11.23 1.34
CA LEU A 69 14.34 -11.72 0.15
C LEU A 69 13.71 -13.12 0.29
N LYS A 70 13.44 -13.55 1.53
CA LYS A 70 12.78 -14.82 1.85
C LYS A 70 11.27 -14.62 2.03
N LEU A 71 10.59 -14.32 0.92
CA LEU A 71 9.19 -13.85 0.95
C LEU A 71 8.22 -14.92 1.45
N SER A 72 8.40 -16.18 1.07
CA SER A 72 7.59 -17.31 1.55
C SER A 72 7.66 -17.47 3.07
N GLU A 73 8.86 -17.41 3.63
CA GLU A 73 9.07 -17.51 5.07
C GLU A 73 8.58 -16.26 5.81
N ALA A 74 8.72 -15.07 5.22
CA ALA A 74 8.10 -13.86 5.78
C ALA A 74 6.57 -14.00 5.84
N GLY A 75 5.94 -14.55 4.79
CA GLY A 75 4.51 -14.87 4.77
C GLY A 75 4.11 -15.87 5.86
N ARG A 76 4.93 -16.90 6.09
CA ARG A 76 4.73 -17.83 7.21
C ARG A 76 4.70 -17.11 8.54
N GLU A 77 5.68 -16.25 8.81
CA GLU A 77 5.75 -15.54 10.09
C GLU A 77 4.58 -14.54 10.28
N LEU A 78 4.07 -13.93 9.20
CA LEU A 78 2.83 -13.13 9.28
C LEU A 78 1.62 -13.98 9.69
N ASP A 79 1.52 -15.20 9.17
CA ASP A 79 0.45 -16.12 9.59
C ASP A 79 0.64 -16.62 11.02
N GLN A 80 1.87 -16.91 11.44
CA GLN A 80 2.16 -17.26 12.84
C GLN A 80 1.82 -16.11 13.79
N ALA A 81 2.14 -14.87 13.43
CA ALA A 81 1.71 -13.69 14.17
C ALA A 81 0.19 -13.64 14.31
N ARG A 82 -0.54 -13.87 13.21
CA ARG A 82 -2.01 -13.91 13.19
C ARG A 82 -2.59 -15.05 14.04
N PHE A 83 -1.96 -16.21 14.10
CA PHE A 83 -2.37 -17.29 15.00
C PHE A 83 -2.09 -16.94 16.47
N ALA A 84 -0.93 -16.38 16.77
CA ALA A 84 -0.54 -15.96 18.11
C ALA A 84 -1.45 -14.86 18.69
N LEU A 85 -1.95 -13.97 17.82
CA LEU A 85 -3.00 -13.01 18.15
C LEU A 85 -4.31 -13.69 18.57
N LYS A 86 -4.68 -14.80 17.95
CA LYS A 86 -5.95 -15.50 18.24
C LYS A 86 -5.87 -16.38 19.48
N SER A 87 -4.75 -17.06 19.71
CA SER A 87 -4.61 -18.05 20.78
C SER A 87 -3.17 -18.15 21.29
N SER A 88 -2.99 -18.57 22.55
CA SER A 88 -1.70 -18.99 23.10
C SER A 88 -1.33 -20.43 22.73
N THR A 89 -2.31 -21.23 22.30
CA THR A 89 -2.08 -22.58 21.80
C THR A 89 -1.62 -22.50 20.34
N PRO A 90 -0.54 -23.21 19.96
CA PRO A 90 -0.11 -23.28 18.57
C PRO A 90 -1.25 -23.72 17.63
N ALA A 91 -1.34 -23.08 16.47
CA ALA A 91 -2.31 -23.48 15.45
C ALA A 91 -2.04 -24.91 14.99
N SER A 92 -3.11 -25.67 14.74
CA SER A 92 -2.99 -27.02 14.21
C SER A 92 -2.27 -27.02 12.85
N GLY A 93 -1.69 -28.16 12.46
CA GLY A 93 -1.10 -28.32 11.14
C GLY A 93 -2.11 -28.01 10.02
N GLU A 94 -3.38 -28.40 10.21
CA GLU A 94 -4.48 -28.11 9.28
C GLU A 94 -4.77 -26.62 9.11
N ALA A 95 -4.80 -25.87 10.22
CA ALA A 95 -5.00 -24.42 10.15
C ALA A 95 -3.83 -23.73 9.46
N GLN A 96 -2.59 -24.11 9.79
CA GLN A 96 -1.39 -23.55 9.15
C GLN A 96 -1.33 -23.89 7.66
N TRP A 97 -1.67 -25.14 7.29
CA TRP A 97 -1.74 -25.55 5.91
C TRP A 97 -2.82 -24.76 5.16
N ALA A 98 -4.02 -24.61 5.73
CA ALA A 98 -5.10 -23.89 5.08
C ALA A 98 -4.81 -22.40 4.86
N GLU A 99 -4.15 -21.73 5.81
CA GLU A 99 -3.75 -20.32 5.64
C GLU A 99 -2.60 -20.15 4.64
N SER A 100 -1.78 -21.18 4.42
CA SER A 100 -0.72 -21.12 3.40
C SER A 100 -1.21 -21.36 1.98
N ILE A 101 -2.45 -21.83 1.80
CA ILE A 101 -3.08 -22.02 0.49
C ILE A 101 -3.66 -20.71 -0.03
N TYR A 102 -3.34 -20.40 -1.29
CA TYR A 102 -3.92 -19.26 -1.99
C TYR A 102 -4.31 -19.63 -3.42
N VAL A 103 -5.19 -18.83 -4.02
CA VAL A 103 -5.60 -18.99 -5.41
C VAL A 103 -4.94 -17.94 -6.28
N ARG A 104 -4.25 -18.40 -7.32
CA ARG A 104 -3.70 -17.57 -8.39
C ARG A 104 -4.60 -17.68 -9.62
N PRO A 105 -5.47 -16.70 -9.89
CA PRO A 105 -6.21 -16.65 -11.15
C PRO A 105 -5.23 -16.42 -12.31
N ASP A 106 -5.53 -16.98 -13.48
CA ASP A 106 -4.71 -16.78 -14.69
C ASP A 106 -4.72 -15.33 -15.17
N SER A 107 -5.80 -14.60 -14.89
CA SER A 107 -5.89 -13.17 -15.12
C SER A 107 -6.74 -12.51 -14.05
N ARG A 108 -6.36 -11.28 -13.67
CA ARG A 108 -7.16 -10.41 -12.78
C ARG A 108 -7.97 -9.37 -13.55
N PHE A 109 -7.83 -9.32 -14.87
CA PHE A 109 -8.64 -8.47 -15.74
C PHE A 109 -9.05 -9.24 -16.98
N ILE A 110 -10.35 -9.52 -17.12
CA ILE A 110 -10.88 -10.35 -18.19
C ILE A 110 -12.01 -9.65 -18.95
N ASP A 111 -12.15 -10.02 -20.22
CA ASP A 111 -13.25 -9.53 -21.05
C ASP A 111 -14.56 -10.24 -20.67
N SER A 112 -15.69 -9.52 -20.63
CA SER A 112 -17.00 -10.08 -20.27
C SER A 112 -17.49 -11.21 -21.20
N SER A 113 -16.90 -11.37 -22.39
CA SER A 113 -17.15 -12.49 -23.29
C SER A 113 -16.57 -13.82 -22.78
N HIS A 114 -15.60 -13.77 -21.86
CA HIS A 114 -15.08 -14.96 -21.21
C HIS A 114 -16.13 -15.49 -20.24
N VAL A 115 -16.47 -16.77 -20.42
CA VAL A 115 -17.42 -17.49 -19.55
C VAL A 115 -16.73 -18.42 -18.55
N GLU A 116 -15.40 -18.33 -18.50
CA GLU A 116 -14.51 -19.17 -17.70
C GLU A 116 -13.35 -18.35 -17.14
N LEU A 117 -12.95 -18.65 -15.90
CA LEU A 117 -11.76 -18.08 -15.26
C LEU A 117 -10.85 -19.21 -14.78
N PRO A 118 -9.79 -19.54 -15.54
CA PRO A 118 -8.78 -20.51 -15.11
C PRO A 118 -8.00 -20.00 -13.89
N PHE A 119 -7.56 -20.93 -13.05
CA PHE A 119 -6.76 -20.63 -11.88
C PHE A 119 -5.86 -21.80 -11.48
N SER A 120 -4.86 -21.49 -10.64
CA SER A 120 -4.04 -22.45 -9.92
C SER A 120 -4.20 -22.25 -8.41
N VAL A 121 -4.42 -23.32 -7.66
CA VAL A 121 -4.22 -23.37 -6.21
C VAL A 121 -2.74 -23.54 -5.95
N MET A 122 -2.17 -22.63 -5.17
CA MET A 122 -0.75 -22.54 -4.86
C MET A 122 -0.57 -22.56 -3.33
N GLN A 123 0.69 -22.69 -2.89
CA GLN A 123 1.04 -22.65 -1.48
C GLN A 123 2.18 -21.65 -1.25
N MET A 124 1.98 -20.71 -0.33
CA MET A 124 2.95 -19.65 -0.04
C MET A 124 4.20 -20.19 0.66
N TYR A 125 4.02 -21.12 1.60
CA TYR A 125 5.09 -21.80 2.32
C TYR A 125 4.72 -23.23 2.69
N GLN A 126 5.73 -24.10 2.73
CA GLN A 126 5.56 -25.52 3.02
C GLN A 126 5.16 -25.77 4.48
N VAL A 127 4.23 -26.71 4.69
CA VAL A 127 3.78 -27.20 6.00
C VAL A 127 3.94 -28.71 6.01
N ARG A 128 4.83 -29.25 6.86
CA ARG A 128 5.29 -30.65 6.80
C ARG A 128 4.19 -31.68 7.12
N ASP A 129 3.37 -31.43 8.15
CA ASP A 129 2.40 -32.40 8.68
C ASP A 129 1.02 -31.78 8.95
N GLY A 130 0.43 -31.16 7.91
CA GLY A 130 -0.79 -30.36 8.09
C GLY A 130 -1.87 -30.50 7.02
N LYS A 131 -1.65 -31.26 5.94
CA LYS A 131 -2.68 -31.38 4.91
C LYS A 131 -3.84 -32.25 5.42
N PRO A 132 -5.10 -31.76 5.43
CA PRO A 132 -6.25 -32.58 5.78
C PRO A 132 -6.43 -33.74 4.78
N GLY A 133 -6.98 -34.87 5.23
CA GLY A 133 -7.18 -36.06 4.39
C GLY A 133 -8.07 -35.81 3.17
N LYS A 134 -9.06 -34.91 3.30
CA LYS A 134 -9.87 -34.39 2.20
C LYS A 134 -9.96 -32.88 2.30
N ALA A 135 -9.37 -32.17 1.34
CA ALA A 135 -9.41 -30.72 1.27
C ALA A 135 -9.89 -30.28 -0.11
N SER A 136 -10.63 -29.18 -0.16
CA SER A 136 -11.09 -28.55 -1.38
C SER A 136 -10.98 -27.03 -1.27
N ILE A 137 -10.86 -26.34 -2.40
CA ILE A 137 -11.05 -24.90 -2.48
C ILE A 137 -12.44 -24.61 -3.01
N ARG A 138 -13.17 -23.75 -2.31
CA ARG A 138 -14.49 -23.27 -2.71
C ARG A 138 -14.37 -21.82 -3.17
N LEU A 139 -14.75 -21.57 -4.42
CA LEU A 139 -14.55 -20.30 -5.12
C LEU A 139 -15.88 -19.66 -5.49
N SER A 140 -16.02 -18.36 -5.22
CA SER A 140 -17.19 -17.57 -5.62
C SER A 140 -16.78 -16.16 -6.07
N LEU A 141 -17.62 -15.56 -6.93
CA LEU A 141 -17.45 -14.17 -7.35
C LEU A 141 -18.58 -13.32 -6.78
N ILE A 142 -18.21 -12.21 -6.12
CA ILE A 142 -19.13 -11.33 -5.42
C ILE A 142 -18.99 -9.92 -6.01
N LEU A 143 -20.10 -9.31 -6.39
CA LEU A 143 -20.16 -7.92 -6.85
C LEU A 143 -21.11 -7.15 -5.93
N SER A 144 -20.63 -6.04 -5.35
CA SER A 144 -21.42 -5.18 -4.47
C SER A 144 -22.12 -5.96 -3.33
N GLY A 145 -21.40 -6.89 -2.70
CA GLY A 145 -21.90 -7.73 -1.60
C GLY A 145 -22.84 -8.87 -2.03
N LYS A 146 -23.16 -9.01 -3.33
CA LYS A 146 -24.03 -10.06 -3.84
C LYS A 146 -23.24 -11.09 -4.64
N THR A 147 -23.36 -12.37 -4.27
CA THR A 147 -22.79 -13.49 -5.01
C THR A 147 -23.36 -13.54 -6.43
N GLN A 148 -22.50 -13.36 -7.43
CA GLN A 148 -22.84 -13.43 -8.86
C GLN A 148 -22.53 -14.80 -9.43
N VAL A 149 -21.45 -15.44 -8.97
CA VAL A 149 -21.11 -16.83 -9.31
C VAL A 149 -21.23 -17.66 -8.03
N LYS A 150 -22.15 -18.63 -8.05
CA LYS A 150 -22.38 -19.54 -6.92
C LYS A 150 -21.08 -20.29 -6.58
N PRO A 151 -20.87 -20.64 -5.30
CA PRO A 151 -19.67 -21.35 -4.87
C PRO A 151 -19.44 -22.65 -5.67
N GLN A 152 -18.27 -22.77 -6.29
CA GLN A 152 -17.79 -23.96 -7.00
C GLN A 152 -16.65 -24.57 -6.20
N SER A 153 -16.67 -25.89 -5.98
CA SER A 153 -15.68 -26.59 -5.16
C SER A 153 -14.75 -27.44 -6.04
N PHE A 154 -13.45 -27.37 -5.75
CA PHE A 154 -12.40 -28.08 -6.47
C PHE A 154 -11.51 -28.80 -5.46
N GLU A 155 -11.30 -30.10 -5.64
CA GLU A 155 -10.47 -30.90 -4.73
C GLU A 155 -8.99 -30.48 -4.80
N ILE A 156 -8.29 -30.42 -3.66
CA ILE A 156 -6.87 -30.12 -3.57
C ILE A 156 -6.10 -31.44 -3.34
N SER A 157 -5.91 -32.23 -4.40
CA SER A 157 -5.20 -33.51 -4.32
C SER A 157 -3.68 -33.32 -4.35
N THR A 158 -3.17 -32.35 -5.10
CA THR A 158 -1.76 -31.96 -5.18
C THR A 158 -1.60 -30.44 -5.16
N ILE A 159 -0.37 -29.93 -5.03
CA ILE A 159 -0.08 -28.50 -5.17
C ILE A 159 1.09 -28.34 -6.15
N PRO A 160 0.95 -27.58 -7.25
CA PRO A 160 -0.26 -26.85 -7.62
C PRO A 160 -1.40 -27.77 -8.08
N THR A 161 -2.65 -27.36 -7.83
CA THR A 161 -3.85 -27.93 -8.48
C THR A 161 -4.43 -26.86 -9.39
N THR A 162 -4.78 -27.20 -10.63
CA THR A 162 -5.43 -26.28 -11.56
C THR A 162 -6.94 -26.51 -11.61
N GLY A 163 -7.68 -25.45 -11.95
CA GLY A 163 -9.11 -25.53 -12.12
C GLY A 163 -9.63 -24.39 -12.99
N VAL A 164 -10.93 -24.44 -13.26
CA VAL A 164 -11.61 -23.41 -14.04
C VAL A 164 -12.93 -23.09 -13.38
N ILE A 165 -13.11 -21.83 -12.96
CA ILE A 165 -14.39 -21.33 -12.48
C ILE A 165 -15.28 -21.10 -13.70
N LYS A 166 -16.43 -21.77 -13.77
CA LYS A 166 -17.44 -21.46 -14.79
C LYS A 166 -18.17 -20.19 -14.36
N THR A 167 -17.81 -19.05 -14.94
CA THR A 167 -18.36 -17.75 -14.54
C THR A 167 -19.69 -17.46 -15.20
N GLY A 168 -19.93 -18.05 -16.38
CA GLY A 168 -21.02 -17.60 -17.26
C GLY A 168 -20.79 -16.17 -17.73
N LYS A 169 -21.83 -15.53 -18.27
CA LYS A 169 -21.76 -14.11 -18.65
C LYS A 169 -21.84 -13.23 -17.41
N LEU A 170 -20.78 -12.46 -17.15
CA LEU A 170 -20.72 -11.50 -16.07
C LEU A 170 -20.92 -10.07 -16.59
N LYS A 171 -21.48 -9.21 -15.75
CA LYS A 171 -21.55 -7.77 -16.02
C LYS A 171 -20.21 -7.12 -15.74
N ASP A 172 -19.95 -5.99 -16.39
CA ASP A 172 -18.79 -5.15 -16.10
C ASP A 172 -18.77 -4.76 -14.62
N GLY A 173 -17.60 -4.87 -13.99
CA GLY A 173 -17.47 -4.62 -12.55
C GLY A 173 -16.15 -5.13 -11.97
N ASP A 174 -15.84 -4.64 -10.77
CA ASP A 174 -14.72 -5.12 -9.95
C ASP A 174 -15.28 -6.09 -8.89
N TYR A 175 -15.02 -7.38 -9.06
CA TYR A 175 -15.54 -8.46 -8.24
C TYR A 175 -14.54 -8.86 -7.16
N ALA A 176 -15.04 -9.26 -5.99
CA ALA A 176 -14.26 -10.03 -5.03
C ALA A 176 -14.32 -11.52 -5.41
N LEU A 177 -13.17 -12.10 -5.76
CA LEU A 177 -12.96 -13.53 -5.79
C LEU A 177 -12.69 -14.01 -4.37
N ARG A 178 -13.72 -14.62 -3.77
CA ARG A 178 -13.60 -15.27 -2.46
C ARG A 178 -13.12 -16.70 -2.65
N ALA A 179 -12.06 -17.04 -1.94
CA ALA A 179 -11.48 -18.36 -1.88
C ALA A 179 -11.55 -18.90 -0.45
N GLU A 180 -12.23 -20.03 -0.27
CA GLU A 180 -12.39 -20.69 1.03
C GLU A 180 -11.75 -22.07 0.97
N VAL A 181 -10.79 -22.37 1.85
CA VAL A 181 -10.25 -23.72 2.00
C VAL A 181 -11.19 -24.50 2.91
N VAL A 182 -11.70 -25.63 2.43
CA VAL A 182 -12.72 -26.43 3.10
C VAL A 182 -12.24 -27.86 3.31
N SER A 183 -12.36 -28.34 4.54
CA SER A 183 -12.19 -29.75 4.90
C SER A 183 -13.36 -30.21 5.77
N ASP A 184 -13.92 -31.39 5.48
CA ASP A 184 -15.09 -31.95 6.18
C ASP A 184 -16.26 -30.96 6.39
N LYS A 185 -16.54 -30.14 5.35
CA LYS A 185 -17.55 -29.07 5.32
C LYS A 185 -17.26 -27.86 6.22
N ILE A 186 -16.12 -27.84 6.90
CA ILE A 186 -15.65 -26.73 7.72
C ILE A 186 -14.75 -25.83 6.86
N VAL A 187 -15.01 -24.52 6.87
CA VAL A 187 -14.12 -23.53 6.27
C VAL A 187 -12.95 -23.32 7.22
N LEU A 188 -11.74 -23.69 6.79
CA LEU A 188 -10.51 -23.57 7.57
C LEU A 188 -9.85 -22.19 7.40
N SER A 189 -9.90 -21.63 6.19
CA SER A 189 -9.41 -20.30 5.87
C SER A 189 -10.26 -19.66 4.77
N SER A 190 -10.25 -18.32 4.71
CA SER A 190 -10.92 -17.54 3.68
C SER A 190 -10.10 -16.32 3.29
N SER A 191 -9.97 -16.08 1.99
CA SER A 191 -9.30 -14.90 1.44
C SER A 191 -10.11 -14.29 0.30
N GLU A 192 -9.88 -13.00 0.03
CA GLU A 192 -10.50 -12.28 -1.08
C GLU A 192 -9.44 -11.51 -1.88
N GLN A 193 -9.60 -11.50 -3.21
CA GLN A 193 -8.82 -10.68 -4.13
C GLN A 193 -9.70 -10.11 -5.24
N VAL A 194 -9.25 -9.06 -5.91
CA VAL A 194 -10.04 -8.40 -6.97
C VAL A 194 -9.86 -9.11 -8.31
N ILE A 195 -10.99 -9.36 -8.99
CA ILE A 195 -11.07 -9.72 -10.41
C ILE A 195 -11.93 -8.68 -11.11
N SER A 196 -11.36 -8.01 -12.10
CA SER A 196 -12.05 -7.01 -12.89
C SER A 196 -12.61 -7.61 -14.19
N ILE A 197 -13.85 -7.27 -14.51
CA ILE A 197 -14.54 -7.65 -15.74
C ILE A 197 -14.89 -6.39 -16.52
N SER A 198 -14.56 -6.34 -17.80
CA SER A 198 -15.03 -5.28 -18.70
C SER A 198 -15.36 -5.83 -20.08
N SER A 199 -16.44 -5.33 -20.68
CA SER A 199 -16.83 -5.67 -22.04
C SER A 199 -15.93 -4.99 -23.07
N ASN A 200 -15.66 -5.68 -24.18
CA ASN A 200 -14.86 -5.16 -25.31
C ASN A 200 -13.48 -4.66 -24.89
N LEU A 201 -12.85 -5.35 -23.95
CA LEU A 201 -11.66 -4.92 -23.23
C LEU A 201 -10.52 -4.53 -24.16
N ALA A 202 -10.15 -5.41 -25.10
CA ALA A 202 -9.06 -5.16 -26.03
C ALA A 202 -9.33 -3.91 -26.90
N THR A 203 -10.56 -3.79 -27.41
CA THR A 203 -10.97 -2.62 -28.21
C THR A 203 -10.96 -1.33 -27.41
N ARG A 204 -11.38 -1.37 -26.14
CA ARG A 204 -11.39 -0.19 -25.26
C ARG A 204 -9.99 0.27 -24.91
N ILE A 205 -9.09 -0.66 -24.58
CA ILE A 205 -7.66 -0.35 -24.34
C ILE A 205 -7.03 0.25 -25.61
N GLU A 206 -7.26 -0.33 -26.79
CA GLU A 206 -6.69 0.20 -28.03
C GLU A 206 -7.22 1.60 -28.36
N LYS A 207 -8.51 1.88 -28.11
CA LYS A 207 -9.06 3.24 -28.27
C LYS A 207 -8.38 4.27 -27.38
N ILE A 208 -8.09 3.94 -26.13
CA ILE A 208 -7.34 4.83 -25.21
C ILE A 208 -5.94 5.07 -25.78
N LYS A 209 -5.26 4.01 -26.20
CA LYS A 209 -3.91 4.07 -26.78
C LYS A 209 -3.86 4.96 -28.02
N THR A 210 -4.70 4.71 -29.02
CA THR A 210 -4.78 5.54 -30.24
C THR A 210 -5.12 6.99 -29.93
N SER A 211 -6.00 7.23 -28.95
CA SER A 211 -6.33 8.60 -28.51
C SER A 211 -5.14 9.30 -27.87
N LEU A 212 -4.31 8.61 -27.09
CA LEU A 212 -3.11 9.19 -26.51
C LEU A 212 -2.02 9.45 -27.57
N GLU A 213 -1.87 8.56 -28.54
CA GLU A 213 -0.93 8.73 -29.64
C GLU A 213 -1.25 9.98 -30.48
N SER A 214 -2.53 10.26 -30.72
CA SER A 214 -2.95 11.48 -31.42
C SER A 214 -2.80 12.75 -30.59
N MET A 215 -2.61 12.64 -29.26
CA MET A 215 -2.36 13.76 -28.34
C MET A 215 -0.88 14.05 -28.12
N ASN A 216 0.06 13.34 -28.77
CA ASN A 216 1.50 13.50 -28.53
C ASN A 216 2.04 14.91 -28.80
N THR A 217 1.34 15.73 -29.56
CA THR A 217 1.69 17.14 -29.83
C THR A 217 1.07 18.14 -28.84
N LYS A 218 0.13 17.71 -27.99
CA LYS A 218 -0.47 18.57 -26.96
C LYS A 218 0.51 18.81 -25.82
N GLU A 219 0.40 19.98 -25.17
CA GLU A 219 1.12 20.23 -23.92
C GLU A 219 0.72 19.21 -22.85
N SER A 220 1.72 18.64 -22.16
CA SER A 220 1.49 17.62 -21.14
C SER A 220 0.82 18.21 -19.90
N SER A 221 -0.28 17.59 -19.46
CA SER A 221 -1.04 17.93 -18.25
C SER A 221 -1.12 16.73 -17.30
N THR A 222 -1.57 16.95 -16.05
CA THR A 222 -1.81 15.84 -15.12
C THR A 222 -2.80 14.82 -15.67
N ASP A 223 -3.82 15.27 -16.41
CA ASP A 223 -4.77 14.36 -17.06
C ASP A 223 -4.05 13.46 -18.08
N ILE A 224 -3.28 14.04 -19.00
CA ILE A 224 -2.55 13.29 -20.03
C ILE A 224 -1.55 12.31 -19.40
N GLU A 225 -0.76 12.75 -18.42
CA GLU A 225 0.20 11.89 -17.74
C GLU A 225 -0.50 10.78 -16.93
N THR A 226 -1.65 11.07 -16.33
CA THR A 226 -2.47 10.07 -15.66
C THR A 226 -2.98 9.04 -16.66
N ALA A 227 -3.56 9.44 -17.78
CA ALA A 227 -4.05 8.49 -18.79
C ALA A 227 -2.94 7.59 -19.35
N LYS A 228 -1.73 8.11 -19.58
CA LYS A 228 -0.56 7.29 -19.96
C LYS A 228 -0.23 6.25 -18.89
N ASN A 229 -0.22 6.64 -17.62
CA ASN A 229 0.07 5.72 -16.52
C ASN A 229 -1.04 4.65 -16.33
N LEU A 230 -2.31 5.05 -16.42
CA LEU A 230 -3.45 4.13 -16.36
C LEU A 230 -3.44 3.16 -17.54
N LEU A 231 -3.13 3.62 -18.76
CA LEU A 231 -2.98 2.74 -19.92
C LEU A 231 -1.90 1.67 -19.68
N GLY A 232 -0.76 2.04 -19.11
CA GLY A 232 0.30 1.09 -18.75
C GLY A 232 -0.20 0.01 -17.78
N THR A 233 -0.92 0.43 -16.73
CA THR A 233 -1.52 -0.47 -15.74
C THR A 233 -2.56 -1.42 -16.38
N LEU A 234 -3.48 -0.87 -17.18
CA LEU A 234 -4.53 -1.62 -17.87
C LEU A 234 -3.94 -2.62 -18.89
N THR A 235 -2.88 -2.23 -19.60
CA THR A 235 -2.18 -3.08 -20.55
C THR A 235 -1.48 -4.24 -19.84
N ALA A 236 -0.78 -3.98 -18.73
CA ALA A 236 -0.13 -5.04 -17.96
C ALA A 236 -1.16 -6.05 -17.42
N LEU A 237 -2.27 -5.57 -16.86
CA LEU A 237 -3.33 -6.42 -16.33
C LEU A 237 -4.05 -7.22 -17.43
N SER A 238 -4.35 -6.62 -18.60
CA SER A 238 -4.96 -7.34 -19.73
C SER A 238 -4.04 -8.39 -20.34
N GLN A 239 -2.72 -8.19 -20.22
CA GLN A 239 -1.69 -9.17 -20.56
C GLN A 239 -1.39 -10.17 -19.42
N LYS A 240 -2.32 -10.32 -18.46
CA LYS A 240 -2.27 -11.30 -17.37
C LYS A 240 -1.11 -11.10 -16.38
N GLN A 241 -0.45 -9.93 -16.38
CA GLN A 241 0.60 -9.66 -15.41
C GLN A 241 0.00 -9.49 -14.00
N SER A 242 0.67 -10.06 -13.00
CA SER A 242 0.34 -9.78 -11.59
C SER A 242 1.07 -8.51 -11.17
N LEU A 243 0.33 -7.50 -10.72
CA LEU A 243 0.89 -6.27 -10.14
C LEU A 243 0.91 -6.34 -8.61
N GLU A 244 1.50 -5.35 -7.94
CA GLU A 244 1.79 -5.39 -6.50
C GLU A 244 0.58 -5.39 -5.56
N THR A 245 -0.60 -5.00 -6.03
CA THR A 245 -1.81 -4.88 -5.21
C THR A 245 -3.06 -5.20 -6.03
N ASN A 246 -4.22 -5.20 -5.35
CA ASN A 246 -5.52 -5.33 -5.99
C ASN A 246 -5.86 -4.02 -6.71
N TYR A 247 -5.90 -4.07 -8.04
CA TYR A 247 -6.39 -2.96 -8.87
C TYR A 247 -7.84 -3.19 -9.25
N ASN A 248 -8.69 -2.18 -9.02
CA ASN A 248 -10.05 -2.12 -9.55
C ASN A 248 -9.98 -1.69 -11.03
N ALA A 249 -9.56 -2.61 -11.89
CA ALA A 249 -9.18 -2.33 -13.27
C ALA A 249 -10.37 -1.92 -14.13
N ASN A 250 -11.58 -2.40 -13.84
CA ASN A 250 -12.78 -1.95 -14.55
C ASN A 250 -13.08 -0.48 -14.21
N ARG A 251 -12.98 -0.08 -12.93
CA ARG A 251 -13.06 1.33 -12.55
C ARG A 251 -11.98 2.17 -13.21
N ILE A 252 -10.73 1.71 -13.20
CA ILE A 252 -9.61 2.42 -13.84
C ILE A 252 -9.83 2.58 -15.34
N LEU A 253 -10.35 1.56 -16.03
CA LEU A 253 -10.67 1.64 -17.46
C LEU A 253 -11.71 2.73 -17.72
N ASN A 254 -12.80 2.74 -16.94
CA ASN A 254 -13.86 3.75 -17.07
C ASN A 254 -13.32 5.17 -16.79
N ASP A 255 -12.48 5.32 -15.77
CA ASP A 255 -11.84 6.60 -15.45
C ASP A 255 -10.92 7.06 -16.59
N ALA A 256 -10.12 6.16 -17.16
CA ALA A 256 -9.23 6.47 -18.28
C ALA A 256 -10.01 6.91 -19.54
N GLU A 257 -11.11 6.23 -19.89
CA GLU A 257 -11.96 6.64 -21.02
C GLU A 257 -12.61 8.00 -20.79
N ALA A 258 -13.15 8.23 -19.60
CA ALA A 258 -13.79 9.50 -19.26
C ALA A 258 -12.78 10.65 -19.21
N LEU A 259 -11.55 10.39 -18.79
CA LEU A 259 -10.44 11.33 -18.84
C LEU A 259 -10.06 11.67 -20.28
N ILE A 260 -9.84 10.66 -21.14
CA ILE A 260 -9.52 10.88 -22.56
C ILE A 260 -10.60 11.69 -23.26
N LYS A 261 -11.87 11.40 -22.96
CA LYS A 261 -13.00 12.17 -23.47
C LYS A 261 -12.91 13.64 -23.03
N ALA A 262 -12.66 13.92 -21.75
CA ALA A 262 -12.53 15.29 -21.25
C ALA A 262 -11.40 16.05 -21.97
N VAL A 263 -10.21 15.44 -22.10
CA VAL A 263 -9.06 16.05 -22.78
C VAL A 263 -9.33 16.32 -24.27
N ASN A 264 -10.07 15.45 -24.95
CA ASN A 264 -10.48 15.68 -26.34
C ASN A 264 -11.47 16.85 -26.48
N GLU A 265 -12.31 17.06 -25.47
CA GLU A 265 -13.25 18.18 -25.39
C GLU A 265 -12.60 19.46 -24.86
N ASN A 266 -11.28 19.48 -24.66
CA ASN A 266 -10.52 20.58 -24.03
C ASN A 266 -11.06 20.95 -22.63
N ARG A 267 -11.49 19.95 -21.86
CA ARG A 267 -11.91 20.09 -20.47
C ARG A 267 -10.96 19.32 -19.55
N GLU A 268 -10.85 19.78 -18.31
CA GLU A 268 -10.15 19.05 -17.25
C GLU A 268 -11.01 17.89 -16.74
N PHE A 269 -10.39 16.73 -16.54
CA PHE A 269 -11.04 15.59 -15.91
C PHE A 269 -11.03 15.72 -14.38
N PHE A 270 -9.89 16.14 -13.81
CA PHE A 270 -9.75 16.49 -12.40
C PHE A 270 -9.98 17.99 -12.20
N ASP A 271 -11.24 18.37 -12.13
CA ASP A 271 -11.72 19.75 -12.16
C ASP A 271 -12.22 20.24 -10.78
N ASN A 272 -11.58 19.80 -9.69
CA ASN A 272 -11.96 20.02 -8.29
C ASN A 272 -13.27 19.38 -7.77
N ARG A 273 -14.06 18.71 -8.62
CA ARG A 273 -15.37 18.15 -8.22
C ARG A 273 -15.34 16.66 -7.91
N ARG A 274 -14.30 15.95 -8.35
CA ARG A 274 -14.18 14.50 -8.14
C ARG A 274 -13.75 14.21 -6.71
N ILE A 275 -14.32 13.15 -6.16
CA ILE A 275 -14.15 12.73 -4.77
C ILE A 275 -13.82 11.24 -4.73
N GLY A 276 -13.19 10.78 -3.65
CA GLY A 276 -12.75 9.41 -3.47
C GLY A 276 -11.28 9.20 -3.83
N GLN A 277 -10.90 7.96 -4.15
CA GLN A 277 -9.50 7.56 -4.33
C GLN A 277 -9.12 7.37 -5.80
N PHE A 278 -7.99 7.93 -6.22
CA PHE A 278 -7.52 7.89 -7.60
C PHE A 278 -6.04 7.55 -7.71
N TRP A 279 -5.69 6.77 -8.73
CA TRP A 279 -4.32 6.65 -9.23
C TRP A 279 -4.09 7.75 -10.25
N LEU A 280 -3.10 8.60 -9.99
CA LEU A 280 -2.77 9.76 -10.81
C LEU A 280 -1.29 9.73 -11.18
N SER A 281 -0.95 10.45 -12.25
CA SER A 281 0.42 10.87 -12.49
C SER A 281 0.45 12.40 -12.52
N LEU A 282 0.86 13.01 -11.41
CA LEU A 282 0.91 14.46 -11.26
C LEU A 282 1.96 15.04 -12.21
N LYS A 283 1.55 15.92 -13.13
CA LYS A 283 2.49 16.68 -13.96
C LYS A 283 3.15 17.75 -13.10
N THR A 284 4.48 17.73 -13.09
CA THR A 284 5.39 18.62 -12.34
C THR A 284 6.33 19.36 -13.30
N GLY A 285 7.10 20.32 -12.77
CA GLY A 285 8.16 20.99 -13.54
C GLY A 285 9.23 20.00 -14.03
N SER A 286 9.62 19.06 -13.17
CA SER A 286 10.68 18.07 -13.44
C SER A 286 10.20 16.75 -14.07
N GLY A 287 8.98 16.69 -14.62
CA GLY A 287 8.40 15.47 -15.22
C GLY A 287 7.06 15.11 -14.61
N SER A 288 6.76 13.83 -14.40
CA SER A 288 5.53 13.38 -13.75
C SER A 288 5.79 12.50 -12.52
N VAL A 289 4.85 12.47 -11.57
CA VAL A 289 4.94 11.66 -10.34
C VAL A 289 3.72 10.75 -10.27
N PRO A 290 3.87 9.42 -10.37
CA PRO A 290 2.78 8.52 -10.02
C PRO A 290 2.45 8.69 -8.53
N VAL A 291 1.18 8.87 -8.21
CA VAL A 291 0.66 9.00 -6.85
C VAL A 291 -0.65 8.25 -6.71
N ARG A 292 -1.02 7.91 -5.48
CA ARG A 292 -2.40 7.63 -5.12
C ARG A 292 -2.91 8.74 -4.23
N MET A 293 -4.09 9.24 -4.55
CA MET A 293 -4.73 10.34 -3.81
C MET A 293 -6.07 9.92 -3.24
N MET A 294 -6.42 10.46 -2.07
CA MET A 294 -7.80 10.51 -1.58
C MET A 294 -8.23 11.97 -1.55
N ILE A 295 -9.38 12.23 -2.17
CA ILE A 295 -10.03 13.53 -2.17
C ILE A 295 -11.32 13.42 -1.35
N PRO A 296 -11.46 14.24 -0.29
CA PRO A 296 -12.56 14.10 0.65
C PRO A 296 -13.89 14.58 0.05
N GLN A 297 -15.00 14.09 0.60
CA GLN A 297 -16.36 14.54 0.24
C GLN A 297 -16.54 16.06 0.35
N THR A 298 -15.77 16.72 1.22
CA THR A 298 -15.81 18.17 1.45
C THR A 298 -15.15 19.00 0.34
N ALA A 299 -14.36 18.39 -0.56
CA ALA A 299 -13.58 19.09 -1.58
C ALA A 299 -14.44 19.83 -2.62
N GLY A 300 -15.65 19.35 -2.92
CA GLY A 300 -16.58 19.99 -3.85
C GLY A 300 -17.07 21.39 -3.46
N LYS A 301 -16.57 21.96 -2.35
CA LYS A 301 -16.89 23.31 -1.86
C LYS A 301 -15.88 24.39 -2.27
N GLY A 302 -14.82 24.06 -3.02
CA GLY A 302 -13.85 25.02 -3.58
C GLY A 302 -12.93 25.74 -2.58
N ALA A 303 -13.11 25.51 -1.27
CA ALA A 303 -12.25 26.08 -0.23
C ALA A 303 -10.89 25.37 -0.18
N PRO A 304 -9.78 26.07 0.11
CA PRO A 304 -8.48 25.45 0.36
C PRO A 304 -8.54 24.41 1.49
N LEU A 305 -8.05 23.20 1.21
CA LEU A 305 -8.05 22.07 2.13
C LEU A 305 -6.66 21.79 2.70
N PRO A 306 -6.56 21.29 3.94
CA PRO A 306 -5.32 20.70 4.45
C PRO A 306 -4.88 19.52 3.58
N LEU A 307 -3.57 19.29 3.51
CA LEU A 307 -2.96 18.23 2.71
C LEU A 307 -2.05 17.38 3.59
N VAL A 308 -2.23 16.06 3.53
CA VAL A 308 -1.30 15.09 4.11
C VAL A 308 -0.50 14.41 3.00
N ILE A 309 0.82 14.48 3.07
CA ILE A 309 1.74 13.73 2.20
C ILE A 309 2.20 12.48 2.97
N ALA A 310 1.99 11.29 2.40
CA ALA A 310 2.29 10.01 3.04
C ALA A 310 3.43 9.26 2.33
N MET A 311 4.57 9.11 3.01
CA MET A 311 5.83 8.57 2.47
C MET A 311 6.08 7.14 2.92
N HIS A 312 5.90 6.18 2.00
CA HIS A 312 5.97 4.75 2.28
C HIS A 312 7.39 4.27 2.64
N GLY A 313 7.47 3.14 3.37
CA GLY A 313 8.73 2.47 3.69
C GLY A 313 9.40 1.79 2.49
N ALA A 314 10.59 1.23 2.70
CA ALA A 314 11.33 0.50 1.66
C ALA A 314 10.51 -0.69 1.12
N GLY A 315 10.57 -0.91 -0.20
CA GLY A 315 9.81 -1.97 -0.86
C GLY A 315 8.32 -1.67 -1.10
N GLY A 316 7.80 -0.56 -0.58
CA GLY A 316 6.44 -0.10 -0.83
C GLY A 316 6.26 0.67 -2.14
N SER A 317 5.04 1.18 -2.35
CA SER A 317 4.67 2.08 -3.45
C SER A 317 3.61 3.09 -2.98
N GLU A 318 3.05 3.87 -3.90
CA GLU A 318 1.93 4.79 -3.65
C GLU A 318 0.70 4.10 -3.03
N ASN A 319 0.63 2.77 -3.12
CA ASN A 319 -0.49 1.97 -2.65
C ASN A 319 -0.41 1.62 -1.15
N LEU A 320 0.78 1.61 -0.55
CA LEU A 320 0.99 0.98 0.76
C LEU A 320 0.20 1.67 1.88
N PHE A 321 0.14 3.00 1.89
CA PHE A 321 -0.67 3.76 2.85
C PHE A 321 -2.19 3.61 2.64
N PHE A 322 -2.63 3.14 1.46
CA PHE A 322 -4.04 2.97 1.15
C PHE A 322 -4.52 1.55 1.38
N ASP A 323 -3.66 0.57 1.13
CA ASP A 323 -4.02 -0.85 1.17
C ASP A 323 -3.49 -1.57 2.41
N GLY A 324 -2.39 -1.09 3.01
CA GLY A 324 -1.79 -1.62 4.25
C GLY A 324 -1.73 -0.56 5.35
N TYR A 325 -0.77 -0.68 6.27
CA TYR A 325 -0.58 0.22 7.41
C TYR A 325 -1.86 0.43 8.22
N GLY A 326 -2.53 -0.66 8.55
CA GLY A 326 -3.84 -0.62 9.20
C GLY A 326 -4.95 -0.45 8.19
N ARG A 327 -4.85 -1.16 7.06
CA ARG A 327 -5.89 -1.23 6.01
C ARG A 327 -6.33 0.15 5.51
N GLY A 328 -5.37 1.07 5.35
CA GLY A 328 -5.65 2.41 4.84
C GLY A 328 -6.23 3.38 5.86
N VAL A 329 -5.98 3.19 7.17
CA VAL A 329 -6.51 4.07 8.23
C VAL A 329 -6.20 5.56 8.02
N ILE A 330 -5.06 5.90 7.41
CA ILE A 330 -4.74 7.29 7.05
C ILE A 330 -5.77 7.89 6.08
N SER A 331 -6.29 7.10 5.14
CA SER A 331 -7.30 7.53 4.17
C SER A 331 -8.62 7.80 4.88
N MET A 332 -9.01 6.94 5.83
CA MET A 332 -10.21 7.14 6.65
C MET A 332 -10.09 8.37 7.57
N LEU A 333 -8.93 8.56 8.20
CA LEU A 333 -8.67 9.70 9.08
C LEU A 333 -8.67 11.02 8.31
N SER A 334 -8.07 11.06 7.11
CA SER A 334 -8.11 12.24 6.24
C SER A 334 -9.53 12.52 5.72
N GLU A 335 -10.28 11.51 5.29
CA GLU A 335 -11.67 11.67 4.83
C GLU A 335 -12.54 12.27 5.95
N SER A 336 -12.48 11.70 7.16
CA SER A 336 -13.29 12.14 8.31
C SER A 336 -13.06 13.61 8.70
N ARG A 337 -11.90 14.17 8.35
CA ARG A 337 -11.52 15.57 8.62
C ARG A 337 -11.69 16.49 7.41
N GLY A 338 -12.04 15.93 6.26
CA GLY A 338 -12.12 16.69 5.02
C GLY A 338 -10.74 17.13 4.49
N TRP A 339 -9.70 16.31 4.67
CA TRP A 339 -8.33 16.63 4.26
C TRP A 339 -7.93 15.86 2.99
N LEU A 340 -7.15 16.50 2.13
CA LEU A 340 -6.52 15.83 1.00
C LEU A 340 -5.43 14.87 1.49
N LEU A 341 -5.29 13.72 0.84
CA LEU A 341 -4.19 12.79 1.06
C LEU A 341 -3.50 12.49 -0.26
N VAL A 342 -2.17 12.54 -0.29
CA VAL A 342 -1.35 12.12 -1.43
C VAL A 342 -0.22 11.20 -0.95
N ALA A 343 -0.09 10.03 -1.58
CA ALA A 343 1.04 9.14 -1.40
C ALA A 343 1.79 9.02 -2.74
N PRO A 344 3.02 9.52 -2.87
CA PRO A 344 3.80 9.39 -4.09
C PRO A 344 4.46 8.01 -4.22
N ARG A 345 4.59 7.55 -5.47
CA ARG A 345 5.46 6.42 -5.83
C ARG A 345 6.90 6.89 -5.84
N GLY A 346 7.80 6.10 -5.27
CA GLY A 346 9.22 6.41 -5.29
C GLY A 346 9.59 7.34 -4.15
N SER A 347 9.67 6.77 -2.96
CA SER A 347 10.24 7.41 -1.78
C SER A 347 11.74 7.67 -1.99
N SER A 348 12.48 6.74 -2.61
CA SER A 348 13.89 6.95 -2.99
C SER A 348 14.08 8.18 -3.88
N GLY A 349 14.76 9.21 -3.37
CA GLY A 349 14.94 10.48 -4.08
C GLY A 349 13.81 11.49 -3.89
N PHE A 350 12.93 11.30 -2.90
CA PHE A 350 12.00 12.35 -2.47
C PHE A 350 12.80 13.52 -1.89
N THR A 351 12.95 14.57 -2.69
CA THR A 351 13.65 15.80 -2.33
C THR A 351 12.66 16.90 -1.95
N PRO A 352 13.13 17.99 -1.34
CA PRO A 352 12.27 19.15 -1.05
C PRO A 352 11.69 19.80 -2.30
N GLY A 353 12.49 19.89 -3.38
CA GLY A 353 12.00 20.36 -4.68
C GLY A 353 10.85 19.49 -5.17
N ARG A 354 10.97 18.16 -5.03
CA ARG A 354 9.91 17.21 -5.38
C ARG A 354 8.65 17.41 -4.54
N ALA A 355 8.79 17.66 -3.24
CA ALA A 355 7.66 17.93 -2.36
C ALA A 355 6.90 19.21 -2.77
N ALA A 356 7.63 20.31 -3.04
CA ALA A 356 7.04 21.56 -3.51
C ALA A 356 6.30 21.36 -4.84
N GLU A 357 6.91 20.66 -5.79
CA GLU A 357 6.29 20.35 -7.08
C GLU A 357 4.99 19.53 -6.95
N ILE A 358 4.97 18.55 -6.03
CA ILE A 358 3.77 17.74 -5.76
C ILE A 358 2.69 18.62 -5.14
N ILE A 359 3.02 19.45 -4.15
CA ILE A 359 2.04 20.36 -3.52
C ILE A 359 1.47 21.32 -4.56
N ASP A 360 2.32 21.87 -5.44
CA ASP A 360 1.89 22.75 -6.53
C ASP A 360 0.99 22.01 -7.52
N ALA A 361 1.32 20.77 -7.87
CA ALA A 361 0.51 19.95 -8.75
C ALA A 361 -0.84 19.59 -8.14
N VAL A 362 -0.89 19.23 -6.86
CA VAL A 362 -2.13 18.98 -6.13
C VAL A 362 -2.95 20.27 -6.07
N ASN A 363 -2.34 21.41 -5.76
CA ASN A 363 -3.00 22.72 -5.66
C ASN A 363 -3.65 23.18 -6.97
N ARG A 364 -3.14 22.72 -8.12
CA ARG A 364 -3.78 22.97 -9.43
C ARG A 364 -5.08 22.19 -9.61
N LEU A 365 -5.18 20.99 -9.02
CA LEU A 365 -6.37 20.13 -9.14
C LEU A 365 -7.41 20.42 -8.05
N TYR A 366 -6.94 20.62 -6.81
CA TYR A 366 -7.74 20.87 -5.63
C TYR A 366 -7.03 21.95 -4.79
N PRO A 367 -7.69 23.07 -4.45
CA PRO A 367 -7.07 24.12 -3.65
C PRO A 367 -6.48 23.59 -2.34
N VAL A 368 -5.18 23.84 -2.12
CA VAL A 368 -4.46 23.42 -0.91
C VAL A 368 -4.28 24.63 0.00
N ASP A 369 -4.66 24.50 1.27
CA ASP A 369 -4.22 25.44 2.30
C ASP A 369 -2.75 25.16 2.61
N ARG A 370 -1.86 25.94 1.96
CA ARG A 370 -0.40 25.79 2.07
C ARG A 370 0.14 25.99 3.49
N LYS A 371 -0.64 26.56 4.41
CA LYS A 371 -0.26 26.68 5.82
C LYS A 371 -0.56 25.39 6.61
N LYS A 372 -1.21 24.41 6.00
CA LYS A 372 -1.74 23.18 6.60
C LYS A 372 -1.32 21.95 5.80
N VAL A 373 -0.06 21.93 5.39
CA VAL A 373 0.56 20.78 4.72
C VAL A 373 1.30 19.95 5.76
N PHE A 374 0.88 18.72 5.94
CA PHE A 374 1.49 17.75 6.85
C PHE A 374 2.25 16.70 6.05
N ILE A 375 3.30 16.14 6.65
CA ILE A 375 4.00 14.99 6.08
C ILE A 375 4.14 13.89 7.12
N VAL A 376 3.75 12.67 6.73
CA VAL A 376 3.89 11.44 7.51
C VAL A 376 4.81 10.51 6.75
N GLY A 377 5.79 9.92 7.40
CA GLY A 377 6.67 8.92 6.79
C GLY A 377 6.88 7.71 7.68
N HIS A 378 7.00 6.54 7.07
CA HIS A 378 7.35 5.29 7.75
C HIS A 378 8.75 4.79 7.35
N SER A 379 9.58 4.41 8.32
CA SER A 379 10.89 3.78 8.08
C SER A 379 11.79 4.61 7.14
N MET A 380 12.09 4.13 5.94
CA MET A 380 12.76 4.91 4.89
C MET A 380 12.05 6.22 4.57
N GLY A 381 10.70 6.20 4.50
CA GLY A 381 9.88 7.40 4.28
C GLY A 381 9.94 8.38 5.45
N ALA A 382 10.11 7.91 6.69
CA ALA A 382 10.34 8.80 7.85
C ALA A 382 11.66 9.56 7.71
N SER A 383 12.72 8.86 7.29
CA SER A 383 14.05 9.46 7.04
C SER A 383 14.00 10.52 5.95
N GLN A 384 13.19 10.30 4.92
CA GLN A 384 13.01 11.26 3.84
C GLN A 384 12.14 12.44 4.26
N ALA A 385 11.08 12.22 5.04
CA ALA A 385 10.29 13.32 5.58
C ALA A 385 11.16 14.27 6.41
N VAL A 386 12.00 13.71 7.30
CA VAL A 386 12.97 14.48 8.10
C VAL A 386 14.00 15.19 7.23
N ALA A 387 14.56 14.52 6.22
CA ALA A 387 15.54 15.12 5.31
C ALA A 387 14.95 16.26 4.45
N THR A 388 13.69 16.11 4.03
CA THR A 388 12.97 17.07 3.21
C THR A 388 12.62 18.33 3.99
N VAL A 389 12.07 18.18 5.19
CA VAL A 389 11.68 19.32 6.04
C VAL A 389 12.88 20.18 6.42
N GLN A 390 14.06 19.57 6.63
CA GLN A 390 15.28 20.32 6.96
C GLN A 390 15.73 21.30 5.88
N GLN A 391 15.39 21.05 4.62
CA GLN A 391 15.79 21.87 3.49
C GLN A 391 14.71 22.91 3.11
N THR A 392 13.44 22.62 3.39
CA THR A 392 12.31 23.55 3.14
C THR A 392 11.32 23.58 4.33
N PRO A 393 11.75 24.06 5.50
CA PRO A 393 10.95 24.03 6.73
C PRO A 393 9.63 24.81 6.62
N GLN A 394 9.60 25.87 5.80
CA GLN A 394 8.44 26.75 5.60
C GLN A 394 7.25 26.10 4.88
N ILE A 395 7.44 24.91 4.29
CA ILE A 395 6.39 24.22 3.53
C ILE A 395 5.46 23.43 4.46
N PHE A 396 5.98 22.92 5.58
CA PHE A 396 5.26 21.94 6.39
C PHE A 396 4.76 22.54 7.70
N ALA A 397 3.48 22.32 7.97
CA ALA A 397 2.83 22.69 9.22
C ALA A 397 3.26 21.77 10.37
N ALA A 398 3.48 20.48 10.09
CA ALA A 398 4.07 19.52 11.03
C ALA A 398 4.56 18.25 10.32
N VAL A 399 5.38 17.47 11.03
CA VAL A 399 6.00 16.22 10.54
C VAL A 399 5.68 15.08 11.50
N ALA A 400 5.35 13.91 10.96
CA ALA A 400 5.30 12.66 11.72
C ALA A 400 6.29 11.63 11.14
N ALA A 401 7.24 11.21 11.96
CA ALA A 401 8.21 10.16 11.65
C ALA A 401 7.86 8.90 12.43
N LEU A 402 7.47 7.83 11.72
CA LEU A 402 6.99 6.58 12.31
C LEU A 402 7.95 5.42 12.01
N GLY A 403 8.32 4.64 13.03
CA GLY A 403 9.17 3.45 12.88
C GLY A 403 10.47 3.74 12.13
N GLY A 404 11.10 4.89 12.39
CA GLY A 404 12.23 5.38 11.61
C GLY A 404 12.97 6.50 12.33
N GLY A 405 13.79 7.23 11.60
CA GLY A 405 14.55 8.34 12.17
C GLY A 405 15.00 9.32 11.09
N GLY A 406 16.12 9.97 11.31
CA GLY A 406 16.75 10.87 10.35
C GLY A 406 17.84 11.66 11.05
N ASN A 407 18.92 12.00 10.34
CA ASN A 407 19.96 12.84 10.91
C ASN A 407 19.50 14.31 10.86
N VAL A 408 19.55 14.99 11.99
CA VAL A 408 19.31 16.44 12.09
C VAL A 408 20.63 17.18 11.89
N LYS A 409 20.68 18.10 10.93
CA LYS A 409 21.83 18.97 10.66
C LYS A 409 21.76 20.19 11.57
N LYS A 410 22.91 20.59 12.14
CA LYS A 410 23.01 21.68 13.11
C LYS A 410 22.55 23.03 12.56
N GLU A 411 22.74 23.27 11.27
CA GLU A 411 22.37 24.51 10.57
C GLU A 411 20.93 24.52 10.04
N SER A 412 20.12 23.48 10.34
CA SER A 412 18.75 23.40 9.85
C SER A 412 17.85 24.45 10.51
N LYS A 413 17.01 25.12 9.71
CA LYS A 413 16.07 26.17 10.16
C LYS A 413 14.69 25.58 10.53
N ILE A 414 14.69 24.48 11.27
CA ILE A 414 13.47 23.70 11.60
C ILE A 414 12.90 23.99 12.99
N GLN A 415 13.41 25.00 13.71
CA GLN A 415 13.11 25.24 15.12
C GLN A 415 11.61 25.40 15.41
N ASP A 416 10.87 25.93 14.44
CA ASP A 416 9.43 26.20 14.53
C ASP A 416 8.56 25.09 13.93
N VAL A 417 9.13 24.07 13.30
CA VAL A 417 8.37 22.96 12.72
C VAL A 417 8.07 21.93 13.82
N PRO A 418 6.79 21.64 14.13
CA PRO A 418 6.42 20.61 15.08
C PRO A 418 6.72 19.20 14.56
N PHE A 419 7.30 18.36 15.42
CA PHE A 419 7.58 16.95 15.13
C PHE A 419 6.81 16.01 16.06
N TYR A 420 6.21 14.98 15.47
CA TYR A 420 5.77 13.77 16.13
C TYR A 420 6.70 12.62 15.75
N ILE A 421 7.21 11.89 16.73
CA ILE A 421 8.04 10.71 16.54
C ILE A 421 7.30 9.54 17.19
N GLY A 422 6.86 8.57 16.39
CA GLY A 422 6.20 7.37 16.86
C GLY A 422 7.07 6.14 16.60
N VAL A 423 7.32 5.33 17.61
CA VAL A 423 8.10 4.10 17.44
C VAL A 423 7.64 3.04 18.43
N GLY A 424 7.70 1.78 18.05
CA GLY A 424 7.38 0.68 18.96
C GLY A 424 8.53 0.36 19.91
N SER A 425 8.25 -0.17 21.10
CA SER A 425 9.27 -0.67 22.03
C SER A 425 10.05 -1.86 21.46
N ASP A 426 9.43 -2.59 20.55
CA ASP A 426 9.94 -3.80 19.91
C ASP A 426 10.35 -3.58 18.45
N ASP A 427 10.29 -2.34 17.98
CA ASP A 427 10.72 -1.91 16.66
C ASP A 427 12.26 -1.77 16.63
N PHE A 428 12.89 -2.41 15.64
CA PHE A 428 14.34 -2.30 15.45
C PHE A 428 14.81 -0.86 15.18
N ALA A 429 13.91 0.04 14.76
CA ALA A 429 14.19 1.45 14.50
C ALA A 429 14.17 2.32 15.77
N LEU A 430 13.82 1.79 16.95
CA LEU A 430 13.79 2.52 18.22
C LEU A 430 15.06 3.36 18.50
N PRO A 431 16.29 2.84 18.33
CA PRO A 431 17.49 3.65 18.51
C PRO A 431 17.57 4.85 17.55
N ASN A 432 17.09 4.70 16.31
CA ASN A 432 17.08 5.77 15.31
C ASN A 432 16.05 6.84 15.65
N ALA A 433 14.89 6.46 16.18
CA ALA A 433 13.86 7.38 16.65
C ALA A 433 14.36 8.22 17.85
N ARG A 434 15.00 7.59 18.85
CA ARG A 434 15.62 8.29 19.98
C ARG A 434 16.73 9.24 19.53
N LYS A 435 17.55 8.82 18.56
CA LYS A 435 18.59 9.68 17.97
C LYS A 435 17.99 10.90 17.26
N LEU A 436 16.90 10.72 16.52
CA LEU A 436 16.17 11.82 15.89
C LEU A 436 15.65 12.80 16.95
N GLU A 437 15.02 12.29 18.02
CA GLU A 437 14.51 13.13 19.11
C GLU A 437 15.62 13.98 19.72
N SER A 438 16.75 13.36 20.11
CA SER A 438 17.92 14.07 20.65
C SER A 438 18.38 15.16 19.68
N GLY A 439 18.59 14.81 18.40
CA GLY A 439 19.05 15.76 17.40
C GLY A 439 18.11 16.95 17.19
N LEU A 440 16.79 16.75 17.28
CA LEU A 440 15.80 17.83 17.20
C LEU A 440 15.86 18.73 18.44
N ARG A 441 15.96 18.14 19.63
CA ARG A 441 16.08 18.89 20.90
C ARG A 441 17.38 19.70 20.93
N ASP A 442 18.51 19.09 20.55
CA ASP A 442 19.83 19.72 20.48
C ASP A 442 19.87 20.86 19.45
N SER A 443 19.04 20.79 18.41
CA SER A 443 18.90 21.85 17.38
C SER A 443 17.89 22.95 17.76
N GLY A 444 17.31 22.88 18.97
CA GLY A 444 16.40 23.89 19.51
C GLY A 444 14.97 23.85 18.95
N VAL A 445 14.51 22.68 18.46
CA VAL A 445 13.12 22.52 17.99
C VAL A 445 12.15 22.68 19.15
N LYS A 446 11.19 23.60 19.00
CA LYS A 446 10.30 24.04 20.08
C LYS A 446 9.21 23.01 20.43
N SER A 447 8.81 22.18 19.47
CA SER A 447 7.74 21.20 19.64
C SER A 447 8.17 19.84 19.13
N VAL A 448 8.62 18.97 20.03
CA VAL A 448 8.98 17.58 19.75
C VAL A 448 8.17 16.66 20.67
N ARG A 449 7.27 15.87 20.10
CA ARG A 449 6.50 14.83 20.80
C ARG A 449 7.01 13.46 20.37
N MET A 450 7.67 12.74 21.26
CA MET A 450 8.02 11.34 21.04
C MET A 450 7.08 10.42 21.81
N ARG A 451 6.62 9.36 21.14
CA ARG A 451 5.80 8.31 21.72
C ARG A 451 6.42 6.94 21.41
N GLU A 452 6.83 6.26 22.47
CA GLU A 452 7.17 4.84 22.42
C GLU A 452 5.90 4.03 22.72
N TYR A 453 5.51 3.16 21.81
CA TYR A 453 4.32 2.30 21.92
C TYR A 453 4.75 0.92 22.43
N ASP A 454 4.29 0.57 23.62
CA ASP A 454 4.65 -0.70 24.29
C ASP A 454 4.09 -1.91 23.52
N GLY A 455 4.94 -2.92 23.32
CA GLY A 455 4.60 -4.15 22.60
C GLY A 455 4.29 -3.96 21.12
N VAL A 456 4.76 -2.87 20.50
CA VAL A 456 4.53 -2.57 19.07
C VAL A 456 5.81 -2.81 18.27
N GLU A 457 5.67 -3.44 17.11
CA GLU A 457 6.76 -3.77 16.17
C GLU A 457 6.70 -2.85 14.93
N HIS A 458 7.77 -2.82 14.14
CA HIS A 458 7.94 -2.03 12.92
C HIS A 458 6.80 -2.15 11.90
N LEU A 459 6.19 -3.32 11.70
CA LEU A 459 5.13 -3.47 10.69
C LEU A 459 3.79 -2.86 11.12
N VAL A 460 3.55 -2.76 12.42
CA VAL A 460 2.26 -2.33 12.99
C VAL A 460 2.30 -0.91 13.57
N ILE A 461 3.48 -0.31 13.69
CA ILE A 461 3.65 1.04 14.25
C ILE A 461 2.83 2.11 13.54
N VAL A 462 2.68 2.02 12.21
CA VAL A 462 1.93 3.03 11.46
C VAL A 462 0.45 2.98 11.83
N GLN A 463 -0.14 1.78 11.89
CA GLN A 463 -1.52 1.57 12.28
C GLN A 463 -1.79 2.09 13.69
N GLU A 464 -0.92 1.77 14.65
CA GLU A 464 -1.06 2.17 16.05
C GLU A 464 -0.89 3.68 16.24
N ALA A 465 0.06 4.29 15.53
CA ALA A 465 0.41 5.69 15.77
C ALA A 465 -0.47 6.71 15.03
N LEU A 466 -1.07 6.34 13.89
CA LEU A 466 -1.80 7.29 13.05
C LEU A 466 -2.96 8.02 13.77
N PRO A 467 -3.78 7.39 14.63
CA PRO A 467 -4.79 8.12 15.40
C PRO A 467 -4.21 9.25 16.27
N GLU A 468 -3.06 9.01 16.92
CA GLU A 468 -2.38 10.03 17.73
C GLU A 468 -1.72 11.11 16.87
N VAL A 469 -1.14 10.73 15.72
CA VAL A 469 -0.56 11.66 14.74
C VAL A 469 -1.62 12.62 14.22
N PHE A 470 -2.80 12.13 13.87
CA PHE A 470 -3.87 12.98 13.37
C PHE A 470 -4.44 13.90 14.46
N ARG A 471 -4.55 13.44 15.73
CA ARG A 471 -4.85 14.32 16.85
C ARG A 471 -3.79 15.43 17.01
N PHE A 472 -2.52 15.09 16.88
CA PHE A 472 -1.45 16.07 16.88
C PHE A 472 -1.58 17.08 15.72
N PHE A 473 -1.92 16.63 14.51
CA PHE A 473 -2.20 17.56 13.41
C PHE A 473 -3.42 18.45 13.68
N ASP A 474 -4.48 17.94 14.29
CA ASP A 474 -5.66 18.73 14.71
C ASP A 474 -5.28 19.83 15.74
N GLU A 475 -4.37 19.53 16.68
CA GLU A 475 -3.83 20.52 17.63
C GLU A 475 -3.07 21.65 16.91
N ILE A 476 -2.24 21.30 15.91
CA ILE A 476 -1.50 22.28 15.09
C ILE A 476 -2.47 23.14 14.27
N MET A 477 -3.52 22.53 13.72
CA MET A 477 -4.57 23.20 12.94
C MET A 477 -5.32 24.27 13.74
N THR A 478 -5.59 23.99 15.02
CA THR A 478 -6.40 24.85 15.91
C THR A 478 -5.56 25.87 16.68
N GLY A 479 -4.23 25.76 16.64
CA GLY A 479 -3.33 26.60 17.44
C GLY A 479 -3.36 26.26 18.94
N LEU A 480 -4.08 25.19 19.33
CA LEU A 480 -4.12 24.68 20.70
C LEU A 480 -2.78 23.97 21.00
N ARG A 481 -1.78 24.75 21.40
CA ARG A 481 -0.55 24.20 21.96
C ARG A 481 -0.87 23.64 23.34
N ASN A 482 -0.96 22.32 23.45
CA ASN A 482 -1.02 21.65 24.75
C ASN A 482 0.28 21.98 25.51
N THR A 483 0.20 22.95 26.40
CA THR A 483 1.27 23.36 27.31
C THR A 483 1.20 22.50 28.57
N SER A 484 1.31 21.18 28.42
CA SER A 484 1.54 20.32 29.58
C SER A 484 3.04 20.13 29.74
N LYS A 485 3.59 20.86 30.72
CA LYS A 485 4.92 20.68 31.31
C LYS A 485 5.13 19.27 31.85
#